data_AF-A0A9X7NWJ7-F1
#
_entry.id   AF-A0A9X7NWJ7-F1
#
_cell.length_a   1.000
_cell.length_b   1.000
_cell.length_c   1.000
_cell.angle_alpha   90.00
_cell.angle_beta   90.00
_cell.angle_gamma   90.00
#
_symmetry.space_group_name_H-M   'P 1'
#
loop_
_entity.id
_entity.type
_entity.pdbx_description
1 polymer ?
#
loop_
_entity_poly.entity_id
_entity_poly.type
_entity_poly.pdbx_seq_one_letter_code
_entity_poly.pdbx_strand_id
1 'polypeptide(L)'
;MTSSADLWACDTSVAVAALDSTHEAHSVCRRALLQHRPALAGHAAFETFSVLTRLPIPLRLSATQAAEVLATAFPVECWLDTPATGGLFRRLAGLGIVGGSVYDALVGQAAQTNRRMLLTRDRRAERTYRALGVHYQFVD
;
A
#
# COMPACT_ATOMS: atom_id res chain seq x y z
N MET A 1 17.12 10.15 24.04
CA MET A 1 16.05 10.60 23.14
C MET A 1 15.94 9.58 22.03
N THR A 2 15.04 8.61 22.17
CA THR A 2 14.80 7.61 21.12
C THR A 2 14.23 8.33 19.91
N SER A 3 14.98 8.32 18.79
CA SER A 3 14.46 8.69 17.47
C SER A 3 13.08 8.08 17.32
N SER A 4 12.07 8.88 16.99
CA SER A 4 10.80 8.34 16.53
C SER A 4 11.16 7.43 15.34
N ALA A 5 10.97 6.12 15.49
CA ALA A 5 11.13 5.22 14.37
C ALA A 5 9.98 5.57 13.42
N ASP A 6 10.31 6.10 12.24
CA ASP A 6 9.29 6.37 11.22
C ASP A 6 8.50 5.08 10.99
N LEU A 7 7.18 5.15 11.16
CA LEU A 7 6.30 4.03 10.84
C LEU A 7 6.08 4.03 9.33
N TRP A 8 6.21 2.86 8.71
CA TRP A 8 6.08 2.73 7.25
C TRP A 8 4.81 1.98 6.90
N ALA A 9 4.23 2.37 5.77
CA ALA A 9 3.23 1.60 5.05
C ALA A 9 3.67 1.51 3.60
N CYS A 10 3.11 0.57 2.85
CA CYS A 10 3.31 0.51 1.41
C CYS A 10 1.99 0.30 0.68
N ASP A 11 1.93 0.79 -0.54
CA ASP A 11 0.84 0.53 -1.46
C ASP A 11 1.02 -0.81 -2.19
N THR A 12 0.06 -1.14 -3.05
CA THR A 12 0.04 -2.35 -3.87
C THR A 12 1.25 -2.44 -4.80
N SER A 13 1.71 -1.31 -5.36
CA SER A 13 2.79 -1.30 -6.35
C SER A 13 4.13 -1.74 -5.76
N VAL A 14 4.42 -1.34 -4.51
CA VAL A 14 5.61 -1.80 -3.78
C VAL A 14 5.41 -3.23 -3.26
N ALA A 15 4.22 -3.54 -2.72
CA ALA A 15 3.94 -4.85 -2.15
C ALA A 15 4.03 -5.98 -3.17
N VAL A 16 3.40 -5.80 -4.34
CA VAL A 16 3.45 -6.78 -5.44
C VAL A 16 4.89 -6.95 -5.93
N ALA A 17 5.60 -5.85 -6.20
CA ALA A 17 6.99 -5.93 -6.65
C ALA A 17 7.90 -6.64 -5.62
N ALA A 18 7.70 -6.40 -4.32
CA ALA A 18 8.48 -7.05 -3.27
C ALA A 18 8.20 -8.58 -3.16
N LEU A 19 7.02 -9.03 -3.54
CA LEU A 19 6.59 -10.44 -3.42
C LEU A 19 6.74 -11.24 -4.72
N ASP A 20 6.65 -10.59 -5.87
CA ASP A 20 6.89 -11.21 -7.17
C ASP A 20 8.38 -11.14 -7.53
N SER A 21 9.07 -12.28 -7.43
CA SER A 21 10.50 -12.41 -7.74
C SER A 21 10.87 -12.10 -9.18
N THR A 22 9.90 -12.06 -10.10
CA THR A 22 10.12 -11.77 -11.52
C THR A 22 9.89 -10.30 -11.87
N HIS A 23 9.34 -9.51 -10.94
CA HIS A 23 9.15 -8.09 -11.16
C HIS A 23 10.50 -7.38 -11.27
N GLU A 24 10.66 -6.50 -12.26
CA GLU A 24 11.90 -5.74 -12.51
C GLU A 24 12.48 -5.02 -11.27
N ALA A 25 11.63 -4.56 -10.35
CA ALA A 25 12.04 -3.82 -9.16
C ALA A 25 12.01 -4.69 -7.90
N HIS A 26 11.93 -6.02 -8.06
CA HIS A 26 11.85 -6.94 -6.94
C HIS A 26 12.96 -6.70 -5.93
N SER A 27 14.20 -6.54 -6.39
CA SER A 27 15.36 -6.34 -5.53
C SER A 27 15.22 -5.09 -4.63
N VAL A 28 14.81 -3.96 -5.21
CA VAL A 28 14.65 -2.70 -4.49
C VAL A 28 13.46 -2.74 -3.54
N CYS A 29 12.30 -3.22 -4.00
CA CYS A 29 11.10 -3.32 -3.17
C CYS A 29 11.27 -4.33 -2.04
N ARG A 30 11.93 -5.47 -2.30
CA ARG A 30 12.24 -6.46 -1.28
C ARG A 30 13.18 -5.91 -0.22
N ARG A 31 14.18 -5.12 -0.61
CA ARG A 31 15.06 -4.41 0.33
C ARG A 31 14.28 -3.41 1.18
N ALA A 32 13.40 -2.61 0.57
CA ALA A 32 12.55 -1.66 1.30
C ALA A 32 11.62 -2.38 2.30
N LEU A 33 11.01 -3.51 1.90
CA LEU A 33 10.19 -4.36 2.77
C LEU A 33 10.99 -4.85 3.99
N LEU A 34 12.22 -5.35 3.79
CA LEU A 34 13.06 -5.86 4.87
C LEU A 34 13.57 -4.75 5.81
N GLN A 35 13.95 -3.61 5.24
CA GLN A 35 14.50 -2.48 5.99
C GLN A 35 13.44 -1.76 6.83
N HIS A 36 12.30 -1.46 6.22
CA HIS A 36 11.27 -0.60 6.83
C HIS A 36 10.16 -1.40 7.52
N ARG A 37 10.01 -2.68 7.18
CA ARG A 37 8.92 -3.55 7.65
C ARG A 37 7.55 -2.85 7.60
N PRO A 38 7.18 -2.29 6.43
CA PRO A 38 5.95 -1.52 6.30
C PRO A 38 4.72 -2.38 6.61
N ALA A 39 3.63 -1.73 6.99
CA ALA A 39 2.29 -2.33 6.91
C ALA A 39 1.75 -2.25 5.46
N LEU A 40 0.75 -3.06 5.11
CA LEU A 40 -0.05 -2.82 3.91
C LEU A 40 -1.11 -1.75 4.17
N ALA A 41 -1.10 -0.70 3.37
CA ALA A 41 -1.98 0.45 3.55
C ALA A 41 -3.42 0.14 3.13
N GLY A 42 -4.26 -0.26 4.08
CA GLY A 42 -5.70 -0.42 3.92
C GLY A 42 -6.09 -1.24 2.68
N HIS A 43 -6.65 -0.57 1.68
CA HIS A 43 -7.13 -1.22 0.46
C HIS A 43 -6.04 -1.97 -0.33
N ALA A 44 -4.77 -1.59 -0.15
CA ALA A 44 -3.63 -2.27 -0.77
C ALA A 44 -3.54 -3.76 -0.42
N ALA A 45 -4.04 -4.17 0.75
CA ALA A 45 -4.10 -5.58 1.12
C ALA A 45 -4.99 -6.40 0.17
N PHE A 46 -6.17 -5.87 -0.18
CA PHE A 46 -7.11 -6.53 -1.08
C PHE A 46 -6.59 -6.56 -2.52
N GLU A 47 -6.01 -5.45 -2.97
CA GLU A 47 -5.43 -5.37 -4.31
C GLU A 47 -4.25 -6.33 -4.47
N THR A 48 -3.33 -6.35 -3.50
CA THR A 48 -2.17 -7.24 -3.53
C THR A 48 -2.62 -8.70 -3.54
N PHE A 49 -3.55 -9.09 -2.67
CA PHE A 49 -4.15 -10.43 -2.67
C PHE A 49 -4.74 -10.79 -4.03
N SER A 50 -5.51 -9.86 -4.61
CA SER A 50 -6.15 -10.02 -5.91
C SER A 50 -5.15 -10.17 -7.06
N VAL A 51 -4.01 -9.48 -6.99
CA VAL A 51 -2.92 -9.61 -7.97
C VAL A 51 -2.22 -10.96 -7.84
N LEU A 52 -1.78 -11.34 -6.63
CA LEU A 52 -1.01 -12.58 -6.39
C LEU A 52 -1.77 -13.83 -6.84
N THR A 53 -3.10 -13.81 -6.69
CA THR A 53 -3.99 -14.92 -7.09
C THR A 53 -4.31 -14.96 -8.60
N ARG A 54 -3.92 -13.93 -9.35
CA ARG A 54 -4.15 -13.81 -10.80
C ARG A 54 -2.86 -13.73 -11.63
N LEU A 55 -1.69 -13.78 -11.00
CA LEU A 55 -0.42 -13.81 -11.72
C LEU A 55 -0.39 -14.96 -12.75
N PRO A 56 0.45 -14.86 -13.79
CA PRO A 56 0.72 -15.98 -14.68
C PRO A 56 1.31 -17.18 -13.93
N ILE A 57 1.04 -18.38 -14.42
CA ILE A 57 1.73 -19.59 -13.95
C ILE A 57 3.21 -19.48 -14.36
N PRO A 58 4.18 -19.87 -13.50
CA PRO A 58 4.02 -20.58 -12.23
C PRO A 58 3.90 -19.71 -10.97
N LEU A 59 3.85 -18.38 -11.10
CA LEU A 59 3.89 -17.45 -9.96
C LEU A 59 2.55 -17.30 -9.24
N ARG A 60 1.45 -17.71 -9.88
CA ARG A 60 0.10 -17.65 -9.31
C ARG A 60 0.02 -18.38 -7.98
N LEU A 61 -0.43 -17.69 -6.94
CA LEU A 61 -0.72 -18.29 -5.64
C LEU A 61 -2.17 -18.73 -5.54
N SER A 62 -2.41 -19.78 -4.76
CA SER A 62 -3.77 -20.05 -4.25
C SER A 62 -4.21 -18.95 -3.28
N ALA A 63 -5.52 -18.86 -3.02
CA ALA A 63 -6.05 -17.92 -2.05
C ALA A 63 -5.40 -18.09 -0.66
N THR A 64 -5.23 -19.32 -0.19
CA THR A 64 -4.58 -19.62 1.10
C THR A 64 -3.12 -19.18 1.10
N GLN A 65 -2.37 -19.51 0.06
CA GLN A 65 -0.96 -19.10 -0.06
C GLN A 65 -0.81 -17.58 -0.08
N ALA A 66 -1.67 -16.87 -0.82
CA ALA A 66 -1.64 -15.42 -0.85
C ALA A 66 -1.92 -14.82 0.54
N ALA A 67 -2.90 -15.35 1.28
CA ALA A 67 -3.19 -14.90 2.64
C ALA A 67 -2.01 -15.12 3.60
N GLU A 68 -1.39 -16.31 3.58
CA GLU A 68 -0.24 -16.65 4.41
C GLU A 68 0.99 -15.78 4.10
N VAL A 69 1.27 -15.55 2.81
CA VAL A 69 2.37 -14.68 2.38
C VAL A 69 2.15 -13.25 2.85
N LEU A 70 0.93 -12.71 2.72
CA LEU A 70 0.62 -11.35 3.17
C LEU A 70 0.71 -11.21 4.69
N ALA A 71 0.17 -12.18 5.45
CA ALA A 71 0.26 -12.18 6.90
C ALA A 71 1.71 -12.25 7.39
N THR A 72 2.55 -13.02 6.70
CA THR A 72 3.98 -13.16 7.04
C THR A 72 4.78 -11.91 6.67
N ALA A 73 4.56 -11.35 5.48
CA ALA A 73 5.31 -10.20 4.99
C ALA A 73 4.90 -8.88 5.67
N PHE A 74 3.62 -8.76 6.06
CA PHE A 74 3.02 -7.53 6.58
C PHE A 74 2.20 -7.81 7.85
N PRO A 75 2.85 -8.16 8.98
CA PRO A 75 2.15 -8.58 10.20
C PRO A 75 1.46 -7.44 10.95
N VAL A 76 1.70 -6.18 10.55
CA VAL A 76 1.14 -5.00 11.20
C VAL A 76 -0.01 -4.45 10.37
N GLU A 77 -1.13 -4.19 11.04
CA GLU A 77 -2.31 -3.61 10.42
C GLU A 77 -2.15 -2.10 10.13
N CYS A 78 -2.76 -1.65 9.04
CA CYS A 78 -2.88 -0.24 8.68
C CYS A 78 -4.24 -0.03 8.03
N TRP A 79 -5.30 -0.32 8.79
CA TRP A 79 -6.69 -0.19 8.33
C TRP A 79 -7.21 1.24 8.48
N LEU A 80 -8.24 1.53 7.71
CA LEU A 80 -9.00 2.77 7.78
C LEU A 80 -10.17 2.53 8.74
N ASP A 81 -10.28 3.35 9.79
CA ASP A 81 -11.40 3.23 10.73
C ASP A 81 -12.70 3.79 10.14
N THR A 82 -13.83 3.46 10.78
CA THR A 82 -15.17 3.87 10.30
C THR A 82 -15.30 5.39 10.16
N PRO A 83 -14.88 6.23 11.15
CA PRO A 83 -14.94 7.68 11.00
C PRO A 83 -14.10 8.22 9.85
N ALA A 84 -12.86 7.75 9.68
CA ALA A 84 -12.00 8.21 8.59
C ALA A 84 -12.51 7.73 7.23
N THR A 85 -13.17 6.58 7.16
CA THR A 85 -13.77 6.07 5.91
C THR A 85 -14.92 6.97 5.45
N GLY A 86 -15.87 7.28 6.35
CA GLY A 86 -16.95 8.22 6.03
C GLY A 86 -16.44 9.64 5.77
N GLY A 87 -15.40 10.07 6.50
CA GLY A 87 -14.70 11.32 6.30
C GLY A 87 -14.09 11.45 4.90
N LEU A 88 -13.35 10.42 4.46
CA LEU A 88 -12.76 10.37 3.13
C LEU A 88 -13.84 10.47 2.05
N PHE A 89 -14.89 9.65 2.13
CA PHE A 89 -15.97 9.63 1.13
C PHE A 89 -16.58 11.01 0.90
N ARG A 90 -16.85 11.76 1.97
CA ARG A 90 -17.39 13.14 1.87
C ARG A 90 -16.45 14.14 1.19
N ARG A 91 -15.13 13.91 1.25
CA ARG A 91 -14.14 14.83 0.68
C ARG A 91 -13.79 14.51 -0.78
N LEU A 92 -14.06 13.31 -1.29
CA LEU A 92 -13.64 12.88 -2.63
C LEU A 92 -14.00 13.88 -3.72
N ALA A 93 -15.27 14.34 -3.74
CA ALA A 93 -15.76 15.30 -4.72
C ALA A 93 -15.02 16.65 -4.63
N GLY A 94 -14.83 17.18 -3.41
CA GLY A 94 -14.11 18.44 -3.17
C GLY A 94 -12.63 18.37 -3.52
N LEU A 95 -12.04 17.17 -3.51
CA LEU A 95 -10.66 16.90 -3.90
C LEU A 95 -10.50 16.56 -5.38
N GLY A 96 -11.61 16.45 -6.14
CA GLY A 96 -11.60 16.04 -7.55
C GLY A 96 -11.10 14.62 -7.78
N ILE A 97 -11.19 13.74 -6.77
CA ILE A 97 -10.79 12.33 -6.84
C ILE A 97 -11.94 11.52 -7.42
N VAL A 98 -11.71 10.87 -8.55
CA VAL A 98 -12.74 10.14 -9.31
C VAL A 98 -12.19 8.85 -9.93
N GLY A 99 -13.08 7.91 -10.27
CA GLY A 99 -12.73 6.66 -10.93
C GLY A 99 -11.75 5.81 -10.11
N GLY A 100 -10.76 5.21 -10.77
CA GLY A 100 -9.79 4.33 -10.12
C GLY A 100 -8.97 4.99 -9.01
N SER A 101 -8.77 6.31 -9.06
CA SER A 101 -8.01 7.04 -8.04
C SER A 101 -8.67 7.04 -6.64
N VAL A 102 -9.93 6.62 -6.55
CA VAL A 102 -10.60 6.38 -5.26
C VAL A 102 -9.91 5.28 -4.46
N TYR A 103 -9.35 4.26 -5.12
CA TYR A 103 -8.63 3.20 -4.41
C TYR A 103 -7.27 3.67 -3.90
N ASP A 104 -6.56 4.50 -4.67
CA ASP A 104 -5.37 5.20 -4.20
C ASP A 104 -5.70 6.10 -3.00
N ALA A 105 -6.87 6.73 -3.00
CA ALA A 105 -7.32 7.57 -1.90
C ALA A 105 -7.55 6.77 -0.62
N LEU A 106 -8.12 5.57 -0.71
CA LEU A 106 -8.25 4.65 0.43
C LEU A 106 -6.88 4.23 0.96
N VAL A 107 -5.94 3.90 0.07
CA VAL A 107 -4.56 3.55 0.42
C VAL A 107 -3.86 4.70 1.14
N GLY A 108 -3.85 5.88 0.53
CA GLY A 108 -3.20 7.08 1.06
C GLY A 108 -3.81 7.51 2.40
N GLN A 109 -5.13 7.51 2.50
CA GLN A 109 -5.83 7.87 3.74
C GLN A 109 -5.55 6.88 4.87
N ALA A 110 -5.44 5.57 4.58
CA ALA A 110 -5.07 4.59 5.58
C ALA A 110 -3.67 4.88 6.16
N ALA A 111 -2.68 5.12 5.30
CA ALA A 111 -1.33 5.47 5.74
C ALA A 111 -1.31 6.76 6.57
N GLN A 112 -2.04 7.79 6.12
CA GLN A 112 -2.10 9.08 6.80
C GLN A 112 -2.77 8.99 8.18
N THR A 113 -3.94 8.33 8.28
CA THR A 113 -4.65 8.14 9.56
C THR A 113 -3.79 7.35 10.56
N ASN A 114 -3.01 6.37 10.07
CA ASN A 114 -2.09 5.58 10.89
C ASN A 114 -0.72 6.26 11.11
N ARG A 115 -0.53 7.49 10.62
CA ARG A 115 0.71 8.28 10.73
C ARG A 115 1.95 7.55 10.18
N ARG A 116 1.79 6.95 9.00
CA ARG A 116 2.83 6.18 8.32
C ARG A 116 3.31 6.88 7.07
N MET A 117 4.62 6.84 6.81
CA MET A 117 5.20 7.20 5.52
C MET A 117 4.83 6.12 4.50
N LEU A 118 4.17 6.49 3.41
CA LEU A 118 3.72 5.57 2.37
C LEU A 118 4.83 5.34 1.32
N LEU A 119 5.29 4.11 1.20
CA LEU A 119 6.14 3.66 0.10
C LEU A 119 5.28 3.36 -1.13
N THR A 120 5.65 3.94 -2.27
CA THR A 120 4.92 3.77 -3.55
C THR A 120 5.89 3.68 -4.73
N ARG A 121 5.47 3.00 -5.81
CA ARG A 121 6.07 3.08 -7.15
C ARG A 121 5.11 3.69 -8.17
N ASP A 122 3.85 3.88 -7.82
CA ASP A 122 2.86 4.41 -8.75
C ASP A 122 2.91 5.94 -8.80
N ARG A 123 3.66 6.45 -9.77
CA ARG A 123 3.72 7.90 -10.05
C ARG A 123 2.37 8.50 -10.44
N ARG A 124 1.40 7.68 -10.91
CA ARG A 124 0.06 8.16 -11.25
C ARG A 124 -0.77 8.45 -9.99
N ALA A 125 -0.55 7.70 -8.91
CA ALA A 125 -1.23 7.88 -7.63
C ALA A 125 -0.75 9.11 -6.85
N GLU A 126 0.41 9.68 -7.22
CA GLU A 126 1.03 10.84 -6.56
C GLU A 126 0.05 12.02 -6.43
N ARG A 127 -0.74 12.29 -7.48
CA ARG A 127 -1.74 13.36 -7.46
C ARG A 127 -2.74 13.17 -6.32
N THR A 128 -3.20 11.94 -6.11
CA THR A 128 -4.13 11.57 -5.05
C THR A 128 -3.49 11.74 -3.68
N TYR A 129 -2.26 11.26 -3.51
CA TYR A 129 -1.52 11.38 -2.25
C TYR A 129 -1.27 12.83 -1.86
N ARG A 130 -0.90 13.68 -2.83
CA ARG A 130 -0.74 15.13 -2.61
C ARG A 130 -2.06 15.79 -2.23
N ALA A 131 -3.17 15.47 -2.92
CA ALA A 131 -4.48 16.02 -2.60
C ALA A 131 -4.96 15.68 -1.19
N LEU A 132 -4.55 14.52 -0.66
CA LEU A 132 -4.84 14.08 0.70
C LEU A 132 -3.80 14.56 1.73
N GLY A 133 -2.66 15.12 1.32
CA GLY A 133 -1.57 15.49 2.24
C GLY A 133 -0.85 14.28 2.85
N VAL A 134 -0.80 13.17 2.13
CA VAL A 134 -0.11 11.95 2.54
C VAL A 134 1.40 12.18 2.47
N HIS A 135 2.13 11.74 3.49
CA HIS A 135 3.58 11.63 3.41
C HIS A 135 3.93 10.35 2.66
N TYR A 136 4.65 10.46 1.54
CA TYR A 136 5.05 9.32 0.74
C TYR A 136 6.48 9.44 0.24
N GLN A 137 7.05 8.29 -0.13
CA GLN A 137 8.38 8.17 -0.72
C GLN A 137 8.32 7.16 -1.88
N PHE A 138 8.97 7.52 -3.00
CA PHE A 138 9.11 6.60 -4.12
C PHE A 138 10.19 5.54 -3.85
N VAL A 139 9.90 4.31 -4.30
CA VAL A 139 10.86 3.21 -4.30
C VAL A 139 11.33 2.97 -5.74
N ASP A 140 12.51 3.49 -6.07
CA ASP A 140 13.16 3.36 -7.39
C ASP A 140 14.25 2.27 -7.39
#